data_AF-A0A7J3PKP7-F1
#
_entry.id   AF-A0A7J3PKP7-F1
#
_cell.length_a   1.000
_cell.length_b   1.000
_cell.length_c   1.000
_cell.angle_alpha   90.00
_cell.angle_beta   90.00
_cell.angle_gamma   90.00
#
_symmetry.space_group_name_H-M   'P 1'
#
loop_
_entity.id
_entity.type
_entity.pdbx_description
1 polymer ?
#
loop_
_entity_poly.entity_id
_entity_poly.type
_entity_poly.pdbx_seq_one_letter_code
_entity_poly.pdbx_strand_id
1 'polypeptide(L)'
;MIRVKETGLIALALLLMSIIVIPIPSLTLSINDIIRDDNENVVVDERTGLLVFLNISLSDMLRLAYIVRNVSMPLLEWSRGYNVSLANVIIRLGDEFLERAINESSVNETRAKIYAFVSAVIYAHAPATAHPVLARTIRENVGENFNITNNTVLAVYNRTLELSSLLENAKNIVVNYNLTISDRVRELEIIASGLVNISLTLLNEGFTGRAFGMMIRAYNTYTRAYSFLIKSIFAQILGIRLDPREGLTNRFTHRIVVREILERVIDNLPKVFRERIREKVRNGEIKNWEDLRREVRREIEEYRRYIIEKNIDIVTSVLVQIIRLLYYRGDMLNKTLQDAIEQWLSEEGMLLERLGFGRKPIDENKLREYLKDLVRKTYSETGYIGLELLKECINRLESIIRDKTSISVDLDIVLYYISQLRHG
;
A
#
# COMPACT_ATOMS: atom_id res chain seq x y z
N MET A 1 -33.47 18.07 0.98
CA MET A 1 -32.34 17.97 1.93
C MET A 1 -31.31 17.02 1.32
N ILE A 2 -30.58 17.53 0.33
CA ILE A 2 -29.56 16.78 -0.41
C ILE A 2 -28.27 17.57 -0.20
N ARG A 3 -27.15 16.84 -0.07
CA ARG A 3 -25.74 17.31 -0.08
C ARG A 3 -25.16 17.75 1.26
N VAL A 4 -24.65 16.76 2.02
CA VAL A 4 -23.48 16.94 2.89
C VAL A 4 -22.50 15.76 2.79
N LYS A 5 -22.95 14.55 2.38
CA LYS A 5 -22.07 13.37 2.25
C LYS A 5 -21.30 13.26 0.92
N GLU A 6 -21.83 13.78 -0.19
CA GLU A 6 -21.15 13.69 -1.50
C GLU A 6 -20.17 14.84 -1.75
N THR A 7 -20.41 16.02 -1.18
CA THR A 7 -19.43 17.11 -1.14
C THR A 7 -18.22 16.76 -0.29
N GLY A 8 -18.39 15.92 0.75
CA GLY A 8 -17.29 15.39 1.57
C GLY A 8 -16.37 14.41 0.82
N LEU A 9 -16.91 13.59 -0.09
CA LEU A 9 -16.12 12.64 -0.87
C LEU A 9 -15.38 13.30 -2.05
N ILE A 10 -15.98 14.33 -2.65
CA ILE A 10 -15.32 15.15 -3.67
C ILE A 10 -14.27 16.08 -3.03
N ALA A 11 -14.52 16.60 -1.81
CA ALA A 11 -13.52 17.33 -1.04
C ALA A 11 -12.37 16.42 -0.58
N LEU A 12 -12.62 15.16 -0.20
CA LEU A 12 -11.58 14.18 0.14
C LEU A 12 -10.78 13.74 -1.10
N ALA A 13 -11.43 13.60 -2.26
CA ALA A 13 -10.78 13.29 -3.53
C ALA A 13 -9.96 14.48 -4.08
N LEU A 14 -10.43 15.73 -3.91
CA LEU A 14 -9.67 16.94 -4.22
C LEU A 14 -8.51 17.17 -3.24
N LEU A 15 -8.68 16.82 -1.96
CA LEU A 15 -7.62 16.89 -0.95
C LEU A 15 -6.56 15.79 -1.18
N LEU A 16 -6.95 14.61 -1.65
CA LEU A 16 -6.03 13.55 -2.09
C LEU A 16 -5.33 13.88 -3.43
N MET A 17 -5.98 14.59 -4.34
CA MET A 17 -5.36 15.09 -5.57
C MET A 17 -4.44 16.31 -5.33
N SER A 18 -4.64 17.05 -4.24
CA SER A 18 -3.75 18.17 -3.85
C SER A 18 -2.41 17.74 -3.24
N ILE A 19 -2.23 16.45 -2.93
CA ILE A 19 -0.96 15.88 -2.44
C ILE A 19 0.07 15.68 -3.58
N ILE A 20 -0.31 15.93 -4.84
CA ILE A 20 0.64 15.90 -5.98
C ILE A 20 1.45 17.19 -6.13
N VAL A 21 1.12 18.29 -5.43
CA VAL A 21 1.96 19.50 -5.46
C VAL A 21 1.92 20.21 -4.12
N ILE A 22 2.83 19.89 -3.18
CA ILE A 22 3.22 20.86 -2.15
C ILE A 22 4.74 20.77 -1.90
N PRO A 23 5.42 21.93 -1.89
CA PRO A 23 6.87 22.10 -1.84
C PRO A 23 7.46 21.64 -0.53
N ILE A 24 8.77 21.38 -0.58
CA ILE A 24 9.70 21.23 0.54
C ILE A 24 9.27 22.14 1.71
N PRO A 25 8.66 21.61 2.79
CA PRO A 25 8.69 22.28 4.06
C PRO A 25 10.06 21.92 4.64
N SER A 26 10.86 22.96 4.87
CA SER A 26 12.04 22.93 5.73
C SER A 26 11.84 21.97 6.91
N LEU A 27 12.45 20.79 6.82
CA LEU A 27 12.69 19.90 7.95
C LEU A 27 13.82 20.52 8.80
N THR A 28 13.55 21.68 9.36
CA THR A 28 14.11 22.06 10.66
C THR A 28 13.36 21.25 11.70
N LEU A 29 13.69 19.95 11.80
CA LEU A 29 13.47 19.22 13.04
C LEU A 29 14.35 19.92 14.08
N SER A 30 13.72 20.73 14.92
CA SER A 30 14.31 21.27 16.13
C SER A 30 14.76 20.09 17.00
N ILE A 31 16.02 19.69 16.86
CA ILE A 31 16.68 18.70 17.73
C ILE A 31 16.71 19.21 19.18
N ASN A 32 16.54 20.52 19.40
CA ASN A 32 16.47 21.14 20.72
C ASN A 32 15.23 20.71 21.52
N ASP A 33 14.15 20.24 20.88
CA ASP A 33 12.97 19.75 21.60
C ASP A 33 13.10 18.28 22.04
N ILE A 34 14.17 17.59 21.64
CA ILE A 34 14.50 16.22 22.11
C ILE A 34 15.47 16.27 23.31
N ILE A 35 16.19 17.38 23.51
CA ILE A 35 17.31 17.46 24.46
C ILE A 35 17.16 18.69 25.33
N ARG A 36 16.17 18.67 26.22
CA ARG A 36 16.12 19.54 27.39
C ARG A 36 15.52 18.77 28.54
N ASP A 37 16.35 17.95 29.18
CA ASP A 37 16.27 17.76 30.62
C ASP A 37 17.66 17.38 31.13
N ASP A 38 18.34 18.39 31.68
CA ASP A 38 19.49 18.22 32.55
C ASP A 38 18.93 17.72 33.89
N ASN A 39 18.72 16.42 34.05
CA ASN A 39 18.70 15.75 35.36
C ASN A 39 18.67 14.22 35.19
N GLU A 40 19.29 13.57 36.17
CA GLU A 40 19.62 12.16 36.27
C GLU A 40 18.46 11.20 35.89
N ASN A 41 18.84 10.09 35.25
CA ASN A 41 18.00 9.01 34.70
C ASN A 41 17.27 9.36 33.40
N VAL A 42 18.02 9.26 32.29
CA VAL A 42 17.47 9.30 30.93
C VAL A 42 16.59 8.05 30.71
N VAL A 43 15.31 8.17 31.03
CA VAL A 43 14.25 7.38 30.41
C VAL A 43 14.17 7.89 28.97
N VAL A 44 14.81 7.15 28.06
CA VAL A 44 14.69 7.36 26.63
C VAL A 44 13.21 7.27 26.27
N ASP A 45 12.59 8.38 25.83
CA ASP A 45 11.21 8.38 25.34
C ASP A 45 11.09 7.43 24.13
N GLU A 46 10.51 6.25 24.36
CA GLU A 46 10.44 5.08 23.47
C GLU A 46 9.51 5.28 22.25
N ARG A 47 9.34 6.51 21.77
CA ARG A 47 8.41 6.84 20.67
C ARG A 47 9.01 6.72 19.27
N THR A 48 10.33 6.63 19.15
CA THR A 48 11.01 6.34 17.87
C THR A 48 12.44 5.81 18.11
N GLY A 49 12.56 4.57 18.56
CA GLY A 49 13.85 3.91 18.75
C GLY A 49 14.45 3.40 17.43
N LEU A 50 15.43 4.12 16.88
CA LEU A 50 16.30 3.71 15.79
C LEU A 50 17.24 2.57 16.22
N LEU A 51 16.69 1.35 16.34
CA LEU A 51 17.40 0.15 16.82
C LEU A 51 18.48 -0.38 15.86
N VAL A 52 18.50 0.07 14.60
CA VAL A 52 19.51 -0.36 13.59
C VAL A 52 20.91 0.20 13.89
N PHE A 53 21.04 1.30 14.64
CA PHE A 53 22.37 1.88 14.97
C PHE A 53 23.08 1.18 16.12
N LEU A 54 22.35 0.58 17.06
CA LEU A 54 22.96 0.06 18.29
C LEU A 54 23.86 -1.14 18.03
N ASN A 55 23.51 -2.00 17.06
CA ASN A 55 24.28 -3.20 16.72
C ASN A 55 25.45 -2.96 15.77
N ILE A 56 25.59 -1.75 15.21
CA ILE A 56 26.66 -1.43 14.26
C ILE A 56 27.74 -0.64 14.99
N SER A 57 29.01 -0.95 14.71
CA SER A 57 30.12 -0.28 15.38
C SER A 57 30.19 1.20 14.97
N LEU A 58 30.69 2.07 15.85
CA LEU A 58 30.89 3.49 15.51
C LEU A 58 31.84 3.63 14.32
N SER A 59 32.86 2.76 14.25
CA SER A 59 33.79 2.67 13.13
C SER A 59 33.07 2.43 11.80
N ASP A 60 32.13 1.49 11.75
CA ASP A 60 31.36 1.19 10.52
C ASP A 60 30.40 2.33 10.15
N MET A 61 29.81 3.01 11.14
CA MET A 61 28.95 4.17 10.91
C MET A 61 29.72 5.38 10.37
N LEU A 62 30.89 5.67 10.94
CA LEU A 62 31.79 6.71 10.42
C LEU A 62 32.29 6.32 9.03
N ARG A 63 32.67 5.05 8.82
CA ARG A 63 33.06 4.54 7.50
C ARG A 63 31.95 4.73 6.48
N LEU A 64 30.70 4.42 6.81
CA LEU A 64 29.54 4.69 5.95
C LEU A 64 29.45 6.17 5.59
N ALA A 65 29.52 7.06 6.58
CA ALA A 65 29.44 8.51 6.37
C ALA A 65 30.54 9.01 5.44
N TYR A 66 31.79 8.60 5.67
CA TYR A 66 32.93 8.97 4.82
C TYR A 66 32.82 8.44 3.39
N ILE A 67 32.42 7.18 3.21
CA ILE A 67 32.29 6.59 1.88
C ILE A 67 31.16 7.30 1.12
N VAL A 68 29.99 7.47 1.74
CA VAL A 68 28.86 8.13 1.08
C VAL A 68 29.18 9.59 0.78
N ARG A 69 29.87 10.30 1.67
CA ARG A 69 30.39 11.66 1.43
C ARG A 69 31.28 11.69 0.18
N ASN A 70 32.31 10.84 0.13
CA ASN A 70 33.30 10.86 -0.94
C ASN A 70 32.71 10.43 -2.28
N VAL A 71 31.79 9.46 -2.28
CA VAL A 71 31.06 9.06 -3.48
C VAL A 71 30.12 10.17 -3.96
N SER A 72 29.51 10.93 -3.06
CA SER A 72 28.53 11.97 -3.39
C SER A 72 29.16 13.31 -3.76
N MET A 73 30.37 13.60 -3.25
CA MET A 73 31.01 14.91 -3.37
C MET A 73 31.25 15.37 -4.82
N PRO A 74 31.71 14.52 -5.77
CA PRO A 74 31.88 14.94 -7.16
C PRO A 74 30.59 15.51 -7.77
N LEU A 75 29.44 14.88 -7.48
CA LEU A 75 28.15 15.34 -7.99
C LEU A 75 27.67 16.62 -7.29
N LEU A 76 27.93 16.76 -6.00
CA LEU A 76 27.59 17.96 -5.23
C LEU A 76 28.42 19.16 -5.70
N GLU A 77 29.73 18.99 -5.91
CA GLU A 77 30.63 20.02 -6.42
C GLU A 77 30.28 20.42 -7.85
N TRP A 78 30.00 19.45 -8.71
CA TRP A 78 29.48 19.70 -10.05
C TRP A 78 28.19 20.52 -10.01
N SER A 79 27.23 20.13 -9.16
CA SER A 79 25.95 20.85 -9.01
C SER A 79 26.14 22.27 -8.43
N ARG A 80 27.13 22.45 -7.56
CA ARG A 80 27.53 23.75 -7.02
C ARG A 80 28.08 24.65 -8.13
N GLY A 81 28.85 24.11 -9.06
CA GLY A 81 29.31 24.79 -10.28
C GLY A 81 28.17 25.34 -11.14
N TYR A 82 26.98 24.73 -11.07
CA TYR A 82 25.75 25.21 -11.72
C TYR A 82 24.85 26.04 -10.81
N ASN A 83 25.38 26.58 -9.70
CA ASN A 83 24.67 27.44 -8.74
C ASN A 83 23.42 26.79 -8.11
N VAL A 84 23.41 25.47 -7.89
CA VAL A 84 22.31 24.75 -7.23
C VAL A 84 22.42 24.90 -5.71
N SER A 85 21.52 25.68 -5.11
CA SER A 85 21.54 25.97 -3.66
C SER A 85 21.40 24.71 -2.78
N LEU A 86 20.65 23.71 -3.24
CA LEU A 86 20.49 22.44 -2.53
C LEU A 86 21.83 21.72 -2.31
N ALA A 87 22.80 21.83 -3.23
CA ALA A 87 24.10 21.21 -3.07
C ALA A 87 24.87 21.82 -1.88
N ASN A 88 24.84 23.14 -1.71
CA ASN A 88 25.46 23.83 -0.58
C ASN A 88 24.83 23.43 0.75
N VAL A 89 23.50 23.23 0.77
CA VAL A 89 22.79 22.79 1.99
C VAL A 89 23.19 21.37 2.35
N ILE A 90 23.27 20.45 1.37
CA ILE A 90 23.68 19.07 1.60
C ILE A 90 25.12 19.00 2.12
N ILE A 91 26.06 19.72 1.50
CA ILE A 91 27.46 19.76 1.95
C ILE A 91 27.55 20.29 3.38
N ARG A 92 26.97 21.47 3.63
CA ARG A 92 27.04 22.12 4.96
C ARG A 92 26.47 21.25 6.06
N LEU A 93 25.25 20.73 5.89
CA LEU A 93 24.61 19.89 6.90
C LEU A 93 25.34 18.54 7.03
N GLY A 94 25.77 17.94 5.92
CA GLY A 94 26.50 16.68 5.92
C GLY A 94 27.82 16.79 6.70
N ASP A 95 28.60 17.84 6.45
CA ASP A 95 29.87 18.11 7.15
C ASP A 95 29.63 18.45 8.63
N GLU A 96 28.63 19.28 8.95
CA GLU A 96 28.28 19.62 10.33
C GLU A 96 27.93 18.38 11.17
N PHE A 97 27.10 17.48 10.64
CA PHE A 97 26.76 16.24 11.33
C PHE A 97 27.94 15.26 11.41
N LEU A 98 28.82 15.23 10.41
CA LEU A 98 30.01 14.40 10.45
C LEU A 98 31.00 14.90 11.51
N GLU A 99 31.21 16.21 11.59
CA GLU A 99 32.07 16.83 12.60
C GLU A 99 31.54 16.58 14.02
N ARG A 100 30.23 16.73 14.23
CA ARG A 100 29.59 16.38 15.51
C ARG A 100 29.77 14.90 15.86
N ALA A 101 29.70 14.00 14.88
CA ALA A 101 29.94 12.57 15.10
C ALA A 101 31.36 12.28 15.58
N ILE A 102 32.36 12.96 14.99
CA ILE A 102 33.77 12.81 15.36
C ILE A 102 34.01 13.38 16.76
N ASN A 103 33.49 14.58 17.05
CA ASN A 103 33.69 15.24 18.34
C ASN A 103 33.04 14.46 19.50
N GLU A 104 31.87 13.86 19.26
CA GLU A 104 31.15 13.07 20.27
C GLU A 104 31.66 11.63 20.39
N SER A 105 32.56 11.17 19.50
CA SER A 105 33.03 9.78 19.45
C SER A 105 33.67 9.28 20.75
N SER A 106 34.32 10.18 21.49
CA SER A 106 34.99 9.88 22.77
C SER A 106 34.11 10.12 24.00
N VAL A 107 32.97 10.79 23.84
CA VAL A 107 32.08 11.22 24.93
C VAL A 107 30.82 10.35 24.99
N ASN A 108 30.17 10.11 23.84
CA ASN A 108 28.97 9.31 23.74
C ASN A 108 28.92 8.58 22.39
N GLU A 109 29.31 7.31 22.39
CA GLU A 109 29.37 6.47 21.20
C GLU A 109 28.02 6.36 20.48
N THR A 110 26.92 6.23 21.22
CA THR A 110 25.56 6.13 20.65
C THR A 110 25.16 7.42 19.92
N ARG A 111 25.46 8.57 20.52
CA ARG A 111 25.19 9.88 19.92
C ARG A 111 26.05 10.11 18.67
N ALA A 112 27.33 9.73 18.74
CA ALA A 112 28.25 9.77 17.61
C ALA A 112 27.77 8.90 16.44
N LYS A 113 27.26 7.68 16.70
CA LYS A 113 26.68 6.80 15.68
C LYS A 113 25.49 7.45 14.97
N ILE A 114 24.59 8.08 15.72
CA ILE A 114 23.41 8.77 15.16
C ILE A 114 23.87 9.91 14.24
N TYR A 115 24.80 10.74 14.68
CA TYR A 115 25.31 11.85 13.87
C TYR A 115 26.03 11.37 12.61
N ALA A 116 26.85 10.31 12.70
CA ALA A 116 27.51 9.71 11.54
C ALA A 116 26.48 9.19 10.52
N PHE A 117 25.44 8.52 11.00
CA PHE A 117 24.39 8.02 10.11
C PHE A 117 23.58 9.15 9.46
N VAL A 118 23.17 10.17 10.24
CA VAL A 118 22.45 11.33 9.71
C VAL A 118 23.28 12.02 8.63
N SER A 119 24.58 12.19 8.85
CA SER A 119 25.51 12.72 7.85
C SER A 119 25.49 11.87 6.56
N ALA A 120 25.61 10.55 6.68
CA ALA A 120 25.55 9.64 5.52
C ALA A 120 24.24 9.81 4.74
N VAL A 121 23.10 9.88 5.43
CA VAL A 121 21.79 10.07 4.80
C VAL A 121 21.70 11.42 4.10
N ILE A 122 22.21 12.49 4.70
CA ILE A 122 22.23 13.82 4.08
C ILE A 122 23.02 13.77 2.78
N TYR A 123 24.24 13.22 2.80
CA TYR A 123 25.06 13.06 1.58
C TYR A 123 24.37 12.20 0.52
N ALA A 124 23.62 11.18 0.92
CA ALA A 124 22.90 10.30 0.01
C ALA A 124 21.84 11.01 -0.86
N HIS A 125 21.46 12.24 -0.52
CA HIS A 125 20.56 13.08 -1.31
C HIS A 125 21.23 13.79 -2.49
N ALA A 126 22.55 13.65 -2.68
CA ALA A 126 23.27 14.27 -3.80
C ALA A 126 22.63 14.04 -5.18
N PRO A 127 22.10 12.85 -5.55
CA PRO A 127 21.43 12.66 -6.85
C PRO A 127 20.28 13.64 -7.11
N ALA A 128 19.61 14.14 -6.07
CA ALA A 128 18.51 15.09 -6.23
C ALA A 128 18.96 16.45 -6.78
N THR A 129 20.24 16.82 -6.62
CA THR A 129 20.78 18.09 -7.14
C THR A 129 20.95 18.09 -8.66
N ALA A 130 20.95 16.92 -9.30
CA ALA A 130 21.02 16.81 -10.76
C ALA A 130 19.76 17.34 -11.46
N HIS A 131 18.58 17.27 -10.83
CA HIS A 131 17.33 17.74 -11.46
C HIS A 131 17.30 19.27 -11.65
N PRO A 132 17.69 20.11 -10.67
CA PRO A 132 17.87 21.54 -10.89
C PRO A 132 18.87 21.88 -12.00
N VAL A 133 19.98 21.14 -12.16
CA VAL A 133 20.95 21.37 -13.24
C VAL A 133 20.30 21.14 -14.62
N LEU A 134 19.53 20.06 -14.76
CA LEU A 134 18.77 19.78 -15.98
C LEU A 134 17.77 20.90 -16.28
N ALA A 135 16.98 21.32 -15.29
CA ALA A 135 15.97 22.36 -15.46
C ALA A 135 16.59 23.70 -15.92
N ARG A 136 17.74 24.07 -15.35
CA ARG A 136 18.50 25.27 -15.77
C ARG A 136 19.05 25.13 -17.17
N THR A 137 19.67 23.99 -17.48
CA THR A 137 20.20 23.69 -18.81
C THR A 137 19.12 23.82 -19.88
N ILE A 138 17.93 23.26 -19.63
CA ILE A 138 16.80 23.40 -20.56
C ILE A 138 16.42 24.88 -20.68
N ARG A 139 16.21 25.58 -19.56
CA ARG A 139 15.77 26.98 -19.55
C ARG A 139 16.74 27.92 -20.29
N GLU A 140 18.04 27.68 -20.19
CA GLU A 140 19.08 28.50 -20.83
C GLU A 140 19.24 28.22 -22.33
N ASN A 141 18.72 27.09 -22.83
CA ASN A 141 18.96 26.61 -24.20
C ASN A 141 17.68 26.38 -25.01
N VAL A 142 16.49 26.66 -24.46
CA VAL A 142 15.24 26.69 -25.24
C VAL A 142 15.25 27.88 -26.18
N GLY A 143 14.73 27.67 -27.40
CA GLY A 143 14.61 28.73 -28.39
C GLY A 143 13.51 29.73 -28.04
N GLU A 144 13.35 30.74 -28.89
CA GLU A 144 12.25 31.70 -28.79
C GLU A 144 10.89 30.98 -28.66
N ASN A 145 9.99 31.56 -27.86
CA ASN A 145 8.67 30.98 -27.55
C ASN A 145 8.72 29.57 -26.92
N PHE A 146 9.80 29.22 -26.22
CA PHE A 146 9.99 27.92 -25.56
C PHE A 146 10.05 26.73 -26.55
N ASN A 147 10.40 26.98 -27.80
CA ASN A 147 10.56 25.92 -28.79
C ASN A 147 11.81 25.08 -28.49
N ILE A 148 11.64 23.76 -28.50
CA ILE A 148 12.76 22.82 -28.36
C ILE A 148 13.52 22.78 -29.68
N THR A 149 14.80 23.16 -29.64
CA THR A 149 15.68 23.20 -30.80
C THR A 149 16.74 22.09 -30.72
N ASN A 150 17.48 21.87 -31.81
CA ASN A 150 18.60 20.94 -31.80
C ASN A 150 19.66 21.34 -30.75
N ASN A 151 19.88 22.65 -30.55
CA ASN A 151 20.77 23.16 -29.52
C ASN A 151 20.31 22.78 -28.11
N THR A 152 18.99 22.81 -27.86
CA THR A 152 18.42 22.37 -26.58
C THR A 152 18.72 20.89 -26.34
N VAL A 153 18.57 20.03 -27.36
CA VAL A 153 18.88 18.59 -27.25
C VAL A 153 20.36 18.35 -26.99
N LEU A 154 21.24 19.04 -27.73
CA LEU A 154 22.69 18.92 -27.57
C LEU A 154 23.19 19.46 -26.22
N ALA A 155 22.56 20.50 -25.68
CA ALA A 155 22.87 20.99 -24.34
C ALA A 155 22.55 19.93 -23.26
N VAL A 156 21.38 19.28 -23.34
CA VAL A 156 21.02 18.19 -22.43
C VAL A 156 21.92 16.97 -22.64
N TYR A 157 22.30 16.66 -23.88
CA TYR A 157 23.27 15.62 -24.19
C TYR A 157 24.61 15.84 -23.48
N ASN A 158 25.18 17.04 -23.59
CA ASN A 158 26.45 17.36 -22.93
C ASN A 158 26.36 17.20 -21.41
N ARG A 159 25.28 17.65 -20.78
CA ARG A 159 25.07 17.42 -19.34
C ARG A 159 24.85 15.95 -18.98
N THR A 160 24.26 15.18 -19.88
CA THR A 160 24.10 13.73 -19.71
C THR A 160 25.45 13.03 -19.74
N LEU A 161 26.37 13.44 -20.62
CA LEU A 161 27.75 12.92 -20.65
C LEU A 161 28.54 13.29 -19.39
N GLU A 162 28.42 14.53 -18.92
CA GLU A 162 29.01 14.95 -17.64
C GLU A 162 28.51 14.07 -16.49
N LEU A 163 27.20 13.85 -16.41
CA LEU A 163 26.60 13.01 -15.37
C LEU A 163 27.06 11.54 -15.46
N SER A 164 27.21 11.02 -16.68
CA SER A 164 27.77 9.68 -16.92
C SER A 164 29.22 9.58 -16.43
N SER A 165 30.05 10.59 -16.73
CA SER A 165 31.43 10.67 -16.24
C SER A 165 31.51 10.74 -14.70
N LEU A 166 30.62 11.51 -14.08
CA LEU A 166 30.53 11.58 -12.61
C LEU A 166 30.13 10.25 -12.00
N LEU A 167 29.23 9.49 -12.63
CA LEU A 167 28.83 8.15 -12.19
C LEU A 167 30.00 7.18 -12.27
N GLU A 168 30.79 7.24 -13.34
CA GLU A 168 31.98 6.39 -13.49
C GLU A 168 33.04 6.71 -12.43
N ASN A 169 33.26 8.00 -12.15
CA ASN A 169 34.13 8.41 -11.04
C ASN A 169 33.60 7.87 -9.69
N ALA A 170 32.30 8.00 -9.44
CA ALA A 170 31.67 7.48 -8.24
C ALA A 170 31.85 5.95 -8.09
N LYS A 171 31.74 5.19 -9.19
CA LYS A 171 32.01 3.75 -9.23
C LYS A 171 33.45 3.42 -8.87
N ASN A 172 34.40 4.18 -9.40
CA ASN A 172 35.83 4.01 -9.07
C ASN A 172 36.08 4.26 -7.58
N ILE A 173 35.46 5.30 -6.99
CA ILE A 173 35.54 5.55 -5.55
C ILE A 173 34.96 4.37 -4.75
N VAL A 174 33.81 3.83 -5.14
CA VAL A 174 33.20 2.65 -4.49
C VAL A 174 34.13 1.43 -4.53
N VAL A 175 34.75 1.16 -5.69
CA VAL A 175 35.71 0.06 -5.85
C VAL A 175 36.96 0.28 -5.00
N ASN A 176 37.47 1.51 -4.91
CA ASN A 176 38.61 1.86 -4.06
C ASN A 176 38.34 1.61 -2.56
N TYR A 177 37.07 1.59 -2.15
CA TYR A 177 36.65 1.21 -0.79
C TYR A 177 36.37 -0.29 -0.60
N ASN A 178 36.74 -1.12 -1.59
CA ASN A 178 36.49 -2.57 -1.63
C ASN A 178 35.00 -2.94 -1.56
N LEU A 179 34.13 -2.10 -2.14
CA LEU A 179 32.71 -2.39 -2.25
C LEU A 179 32.36 -2.85 -3.66
N THR A 180 31.36 -3.72 -3.76
CA THR A 180 30.87 -4.23 -5.04
C THR A 180 29.92 -3.24 -5.70
N ILE A 181 30.00 -3.11 -7.03
CA ILE A 181 29.03 -2.34 -7.80
C ILE A 181 27.84 -3.26 -8.10
N SER A 182 26.63 -2.82 -7.71
CA SER A 182 25.39 -3.56 -7.98
C SER A 182 25.13 -3.70 -9.48
N ASP A 183 24.72 -4.89 -9.93
CA ASP A 183 24.33 -5.13 -11.33
C ASP A 183 23.22 -4.20 -11.80
N ARG A 184 22.35 -3.77 -10.89
CA ARG A 184 21.29 -2.81 -11.20
C ARG A 184 21.83 -1.45 -11.66
N VAL A 185 22.99 -1.03 -11.17
CA VAL A 185 23.66 0.20 -11.63
C VAL A 185 24.12 0.02 -13.09
N ARG A 186 24.74 -1.13 -13.41
CA ARG A 186 25.19 -1.47 -14.77
C ARG A 186 24.02 -1.54 -15.75
N GLU A 187 22.92 -2.18 -15.35
CA GLU A 187 21.69 -2.23 -16.17
C GLU A 187 21.17 -0.82 -16.51
N LEU A 188 21.14 0.07 -15.53
CA LEU A 188 20.68 1.45 -15.73
C LEU A 188 21.62 2.23 -16.64
N GLU A 189 22.94 2.03 -16.55
CA GLU A 189 23.92 2.62 -17.46
C GLU A 189 23.73 2.15 -18.91
N ILE A 190 23.47 0.86 -19.12
CA ILE A 190 23.20 0.29 -20.45
C ILE A 190 21.93 0.93 -21.03
N ILE A 191 20.85 0.99 -20.23
CA ILE A 191 19.59 1.62 -20.64
C ILE A 191 19.81 3.10 -20.98
N ALA A 192 20.54 3.84 -20.15
CA ALA A 192 20.81 5.26 -20.36
C ALA A 192 21.62 5.50 -21.64
N SER A 193 22.69 4.73 -21.86
CA SER A 193 23.50 4.79 -23.08
C SER A 193 22.68 4.47 -24.33
N GLY A 194 21.80 3.47 -24.25
CA GLY A 194 20.86 3.15 -25.34
C GLY A 194 19.91 4.30 -25.68
N LEU A 195 19.38 4.99 -24.66
CA LEU A 195 18.51 6.15 -24.83
C LEU A 195 19.26 7.36 -25.43
N VAL A 196 20.52 7.58 -25.06
CA VAL A 196 21.38 8.60 -25.67
C VAL A 196 21.53 8.33 -27.17
N ASN A 197 21.88 7.10 -27.55
CA ASN A 197 22.05 6.73 -28.96
C ASN A 197 20.77 6.91 -29.76
N ILE A 198 19.62 6.43 -29.24
CA ILE A 198 18.31 6.61 -29.87
C ILE A 198 17.99 8.11 -30.03
N SER A 199 18.28 8.93 -29.02
CA SER A 199 18.06 10.36 -29.10
C SER A 199 18.89 11.02 -30.20
N LEU A 200 20.15 10.65 -30.37
CA LEU A 200 21.02 11.22 -31.40
C LEU A 200 20.57 10.80 -32.80
N THR A 201 20.14 9.54 -32.98
CA THR A 201 19.55 9.09 -34.24
C THR A 201 18.29 9.90 -34.60
N LEU A 202 17.36 10.06 -33.65
CA LEU A 202 16.15 10.85 -33.85
C LEU A 202 16.44 12.33 -34.15
N LEU A 203 17.52 12.88 -33.57
CA LEU A 203 17.95 14.24 -33.84
C LEU A 203 18.44 14.39 -35.29
N ASN A 204 19.23 13.43 -35.77
CA ASN A 204 19.74 13.40 -37.14
C ASN A 204 18.62 13.22 -38.17
N GLU A 205 17.55 12.51 -37.81
CA GLU A 205 16.33 12.34 -38.63
C GLU A 205 15.38 13.55 -38.60
N GLY A 206 15.69 14.60 -37.82
CA GLY A 206 14.87 15.81 -37.72
C GLY A 206 13.70 15.72 -36.72
N PHE A 207 13.61 14.65 -35.93
CA PHE A 207 12.58 14.48 -34.89
C PHE A 207 12.98 15.11 -33.55
N THR A 208 13.26 16.42 -33.54
CA THR A 208 13.85 17.16 -32.39
C THR A 208 13.08 16.98 -31.08
N GLY A 209 11.75 17.03 -31.09
CA GLY A 209 10.94 16.85 -29.88
C GLY A 209 11.02 15.44 -29.28
N ARG A 210 11.09 14.40 -30.13
CA ARG A 210 11.26 13.01 -29.67
C ARG A 210 12.67 12.75 -29.17
N ALA A 211 13.67 13.30 -29.87
CA ALA A 211 15.05 13.28 -29.43
C ALA A 211 15.19 13.90 -28.03
N PHE A 212 14.65 15.10 -27.83
CA PHE A 212 14.65 15.75 -26.52
C PHE A 212 14.04 14.89 -25.39
N GLY A 213 12.89 14.26 -25.65
CA GLY A 213 12.25 13.36 -24.69
C GLY A 213 13.11 12.15 -24.32
N MET A 214 13.82 11.55 -25.30
CA MET A 214 14.74 10.44 -25.04
C MET A 214 15.99 10.89 -24.28
N MET A 215 16.51 12.07 -24.58
CA MET A 215 17.67 12.63 -23.87
C MET A 215 17.37 12.93 -22.40
N ILE A 216 16.20 13.50 -22.09
CA ILE A 216 15.76 13.69 -20.70
C ILE A 216 15.65 12.35 -19.97
N ARG A 217 15.12 11.32 -20.63
CA ARG A 217 15.02 9.97 -20.04
C ARG A 217 16.40 9.38 -19.78
N ALA A 218 17.36 9.56 -20.69
CA ALA A 218 18.75 9.14 -20.47
C ALA A 218 19.37 9.83 -19.25
N TYR A 219 19.25 11.16 -19.16
CA TYR A 219 19.73 11.96 -18.02
C TYR A 219 19.16 11.47 -16.68
N ASN A 220 17.84 11.29 -16.62
CA ASN A 220 17.17 10.79 -15.41
C ASN A 220 17.58 9.35 -15.09
N THR A 221 17.88 8.53 -16.09
CA THR A 221 18.33 7.15 -15.88
C THR A 221 19.74 7.11 -15.27
N TYR A 222 20.67 7.95 -15.73
CA TYR A 222 21.98 8.11 -15.07
C TYR A 222 21.85 8.65 -13.63
N THR A 223 20.96 9.62 -13.41
CA THR A 223 20.67 10.13 -12.05
C THR A 223 20.19 9.01 -11.13
N ARG A 224 19.30 8.14 -11.63
CA ARG A 224 18.82 6.96 -10.90
C ARG A 224 19.92 5.94 -10.65
N ALA A 225 20.80 5.69 -11.61
CA ALA A 225 21.95 4.81 -11.46
C ALA A 225 22.86 5.29 -10.32
N TYR A 226 23.13 6.59 -10.27
CA TYR A 226 23.89 7.23 -9.19
C TYR A 226 23.22 7.04 -7.82
N SER A 227 21.91 7.25 -7.74
CA SER A 227 21.17 6.99 -6.50
C SER A 227 21.29 5.53 -6.09
N PHE A 228 21.06 4.57 -7.00
CA PHE A 228 21.19 3.14 -6.70
C PHE A 228 22.60 2.75 -6.25
N LEU A 229 23.65 3.34 -6.82
CA LEU A 229 25.02 3.14 -6.36
C LEU A 229 25.15 3.53 -4.89
N ILE A 230 24.68 4.72 -4.50
CA ILE A 230 24.70 5.15 -3.10
C ILE A 230 23.88 4.20 -2.22
N LYS A 231 22.67 3.81 -2.62
CA LYS A 231 21.84 2.87 -1.84
C LYS A 231 22.55 1.53 -1.63
N SER A 232 23.31 1.07 -2.62
CA SER A 232 24.05 -0.18 -2.52
C SER A 232 25.20 -0.13 -1.50
N ILE A 233 25.77 1.05 -1.25
CA ILE A 233 26.78 1.27 -0.19
C ILE A 233 26.13 1.08 1.18
N PHE A 234 24.97 1.71 1.41
CA PHE A 234 24.21 1.53 2.66
C PHE A 234 23.91 0.06 2.91
N ALA A 235 23.45 -0.66 1.88
CA ALA A 235 23.13 -2.07 2.02
C ALA A 235 24.34 -2.95 2.34
N GLN A 236 25.48 -2.72 1.68
CA GLN A 236 26.69 -3.51 1.89
C GLN A 236 27.30 -3.26 3.28
N ILE A 237 27.37 -2.00 3.72
CA ILE A 237 27.98 -1.65 5.02
C ILE A 237 27.05 -2.01 6.19
N LEU A 238 25.74 -1.82 6.02
CA LEU A 238 24.76 -2.10 7.09
C LEU A 238 24.24 -3.54 7.06
N GLY A 239 24.68 -4.38 6.13
CA GLY A 239 24.23 -5.77 5.99
C GLY A 239 22.76 -5.92 5.61
N ILE A 240 22.15 -4.92 4.98
CA ILE A 240 20.73 -4.91 4.61
C ILE A 240 20.56 -5.54 3.22
N ARG A 241 19.74 -6.60 3.09
CA ARG A 241 19.38 -7.17 1.78
C ARG A 241 18.58 -6.16 0.95
N LEU A 242 19.10 -5.64 -0.15
CA LEU A 242 18.35 -4.71 -1.03
C LEU A 242 17.14 -5.38 -1.67
N ASP A 243 15.93 -4.87 -1.41
CA ASP A 243 14.81 -5.03 -2.36
C ASP A 243 14.83 -3.83 -3.31
N PRO A 244 14.92 -4.03 -4.64
CA PRO A 244 14.94 -2.96 -5.64
C PRO A 244 13.74 -2.01 -5.61
N ARG A 245 12.64 -2.36 -4.92
CA ARG A 245 11.37 -1.63 -4.94
C ARG A 245 11.13 -0.71 -3.73
N GLU A 246 11.99 -0.73 -2.72
CA GLU A 246 11.77 0.03 -1.48
C GLU A 246 12.74 1.21 -1.28
N GLY A 247 12.24 2.31 -0.71
CA GLY A 247 13.05 3.49 -0.34
C GLY A 247 13.88 3.25 0.92
N LEU A 248 15.11 3.79 0.97
CA LEU A 248 16.02 3.72 2.13
C LEU A 248 15.34 4.16 3.43
N THR A 249 14.58 5.26 3.40
CA THR A 249 13.90 5.84 4.56
C THR A 249 12.90 4.87 5.21
N ASN A 250 12.16 4.09 4.42
CA ASN A 250 11.15 3.15 4.94
C ASN A 250 11.76 1.96 5.69
N ARG A 251 13.06 1.65 5.46
CA ARG A 251 13.76 0.54 6.11
C ARG A 251 14.52 0.94 7.37
N PHE A 252 14.97 2.19 7.45
CA PHE A 252 15.56 2.73 8.68
C PHE A 252 14.51 3.01 9.75
N THR A 253 13.25 3.20 9.36
CA THR A 253 12.10 3.12 10.25
C THR A 253 11.60 1.69 10.36
N HIS A 254 12.36 0.80 11.01
CA HIS A 254 11.69 -0.32 11.66
C HIS A 254 10.88 0.27 12.81
N ARG A 255 9.56 0.40 12.65
CA ARG A 255 8.68 0.50 13.81
C ARG A 255 8.77 -0.84 14.53
N ILE A 256 9.74 -0.97 15.44
CA ILE A 256 9.65 -1.95 16.51
C ILE A 256 8.49 -1.44 17.34
N VAL A 257 7.33 -2.04 17.10
CA VAL A 257 6.14 -1.74 17.87
C VAL A 257 6.40 -2.34 19.23
N VAL A 258 6.72 -1.49 20.20
CA VAL A 258 6.81 -1.89 21.61
C VAL A 258 5.52 -2.64 21.94
N ARG A 259 5.63 -3.74 22.67
CA ARG A 259 4.48 -4.59 23.00
C ARG A 259 3.32 -3.78 23.59
N GLU A 260 3.58 -2.74 24.39
CA GLU A 260 2.53 -1.87 24.93
C GLU A 260 1.80 -1.02 23.86
N ILE A 261 2.43 -0.72 22.72
CA ILE A 261 1.79 -0.03 21.59
C ILE A 261 0.93 -1.01 20.79
N LEU A 262 1.40 -2.26 20.57
CA LEU A 262 0.56 -3.31 19.98
C LEU A 262 -0.67 -3.56 20.86
N GLU A 263 -0.47 -3.66 22.18
CA GLU A 263 -1.55 -3.85 23.16
C GLU A 263 -2.54 -2.67 23.14
N ARG A 264 -2.07 -1.41 23.10
CA ARG A 264 -2.95 -0.23 22.94
C ARG A 264 -3.74 -0.20 21.63
N VAL A 265 -3.17 -0.68 20.53
CA VAL A 265 -3.89 -0.79 19.25
C VAL A 265 -4.91 -1.93 19.31
N ILE A 266 -4.55 -3.05 19.94
CA ILE A 266 -5.46 -4.18 20.18
C ILE A 266 -6.66 -3.75 21.03
N ASP A 267 -6.46 -2.86 21.99
CA ASP A 267 -7.56 -2.31 22.81
C ASP A 267 -8.59 -1.52 22.01
N ASN A 268 -8.20 -0.99 20.83
CA ASN A 268 -9.11 -0.33 19.89
C ASN A 268 -9.79 -1.31 18.91
N LEU A 269 -9.38 -2.58 18.88
CA LEU A 269 -10.05 -3.59 18.06
C LEU A 269 -11.41 -3.97 18.68
N PRO A 270 -12.39 -4.36 17.85
CA PRO A 270 -13.65 -4.94 18.31
C PRO A 270 -13.39 -6.11 19.28
N LYS A 271 -14.20 -6.22 20.34
CA LYS A 271 -14.06 -7.24 21.40
C LYS A 271 -13.87 -8.67 20.86
N VAL A 272 -14.50 -8.98 19.72
CA VAL A 272 -14.46 -10.29 19.04
C VAL A 272 -13.06 -10.68 18.57
N PHE A 273 -12.19 -9.71 18.27
CA PHE A 273 -10.81 -9.94 17.79
C PHE A 273 -9.77 -9.70 18.87
N ARG A 274 -10.09 -8.84 19.84
CA ARG A 274 -9.19 -8.34 20.86
C ARG A 274 -8.47 -9.47 21.62
N GLU A 275 -9.21 -10.41 22.19
CA GLU A 275 -8.60 -11.45 23.04
C GLU A 275 -7.75 -12.43 22.23
N ARG A 276 -8.21 -12.85 21.04
CA ARG A 276 -7.46 -13.77 20.17
C ARG A 276 -6.15 -13.17 19.66
N ILE A 277 -6.18 -11.91 19.25
CA ILE A 277 -4.97 -11.22 18.77
C ILE A 277 -4.03 -10.90 19.93
N ARG A 278 -4.57 -10.56 21.11
CA ARG A 278 -3.77 -10.35 22.33
C ARG A 278 -3.04 -11.64 22.75
N GLU A 279 -3.69 -12.78 22.65
CA GLU A 279 -3.08 -14.08 22.93
C GLU A 279 -1.92 -14.40 21.97
N LYS A 280 -2.09 -14.14 20.66
CA LYS A 280 -1.03 -14.29 19.65
C LYS A 280 0.15 -13.34 19.87
N VAL A 281 -0.09 -12.12 20.34
CA VAL A 281 0.99 -11.20 20.78
C VAL A 281 1.70 -11.75 22.02
N ARG A 282 0.97 -12.24 23.02
CA ARG A 282 1.54 -12.82 24.24
C ARG A 282 2.40 -14.05 23.98
N ASN A 283 2.01 -14.88 23.01
CA ASN A 283 2.74 -16.07 22.57
C ASN A 283 3.96 -15.74 21.68
N GLY A 284 4.18 -14.47 21.34
CA GLY A 284 5.30 -14.03 20.49
C GLY A 284 5.14 -14.38 19.01
N GLU A 285 3.93 -14.74 18.57
CA GLU A 285 3.60 -15.04 17.18
C GLU A 285 3.53 -13.76 16.33
N ILE A 286 3.14 -12.63 16.95
CA ILE A 286 3.07 -11.32 16.33
C ILE A 286 4.22 -10.46 16.86
N LYS A 287 5.21 -10.17 16.01
CA LYS A 287 6.45 -9.47 16.43
C LYS A 287 6.54 -8.03 15.96
N ASN A 288 5.76 -7.66 14.95
CA ASN A 288 5.81 -6.33 14.35
C ASN A 288 4.44 -5.89 13.79
N TRP A 289 4.38 -4.68 13.26
CA TRP A 289 3.15 -4.09 12.70
C TRP A 289 2.62 -4.84 11.47
N GLU A 290 3.50 -5.42 10.65
CA GLU A 290 3.09 -6.18 9.47
C GLU A 290 2.45 -7.50 9.86
N ASP A 291 2.99 -8.17 10.87
CA ASP A 291 2.41 -9.38 11.45
C ASP A 291 1.04 -9.05 12.05
N LEU A 292 0.92 -7.97 12.82
CA LEU A 292 -0.37 -7.54 13.39
C LEU A 292 -1.37 -7.22 12.28
N ARG A 293 -0.97 -6.46 11.26
CA ARG A 293 -1.85 -6.09 10.15
C ARG A 293 -2.31 -7.31 9.37
N ARG A 294 -1.40 -8.25 9.10
CA ARG A 294 -1.70 -9.52 8.41
C ARG A 294 -2.68 -10.34 9.23
N GLU A 295 -2.47 -10.40 10.53
CA GLU A 295 -3.29 -11.19 11.44
C GLU A 295 -4.68 -10.60 11.66
N VAL A 296 -4.77 -9.28 11.87
CA VAL A 296 -6.04 -8.54 11.91
C VAL A 296 -6.81 -8.74 10.61
N ARG A 297 -6.12 -8.66 9.46
CA ARG A 297 -6.76 -8.88 8.16
C ARG A 297 -7.28 -10.30 8.01
N ARG A 298 -6.49 -11.31 8.42
CA ARG A 298 -6.91 -12.72 8.43
C ARG A 298 -8.16 -12.93 9.28
N GLU A 299 -8.16 -12.43 10.52
CA GLU A 299 -9.28 -12.55 11.46
C GLU A 299 -10.54 -11.83 10.93
N ILE A 300 -10.39 -10.66 10.31
CA ILE A 300 -11.51 -9.95 9.66
C ILE A 300 -12.05 -10.77 8.48
N GLU A 301 -11.19 -11.35 7.65
CA GLU A 301 -11.60 -12.18 6.50
C GLU A 301 -12.28 -13.48 6.95
N GLU A 302 -11.81 -14.12 8.01
CA GLU A 302 -12.44 -15.29 8.63
C GLU A 302 -13.79 -14.93 9.25
N TYR A 303 -13.87 -13.83 9.99
CA TYR A 303 -15.13 -13.37 10.58
C TYR A 303 -16.15 -12.94 9.52
N ARG A 304 -15.69 -12.30 8.44
CA ARG A 304 -16.54 -11.97 7.29
C ARG A 304 -17.10 -13.25 6.67
N ARG A 305 -16.27 -14.27 6.45
CA ARG A 305 -16.72 -15.59 5.95
C ARG A 305 -17.75 -16.24 6.90
N TYR A 306 -17.50 -16.19 8.21
CA TYR A 306 -18.43 -16.70 9.22
C TYR A 306 -19.78 -15.97 9.20
N ILE A 307 -19.78 -14.63 9.14
CA ILE A 307 -21.03 -13.84 9.05
C ILE A 307 -21.79 -14.17 7.78
N ILE A 308 -21.10 -14.34 6.65
CA ILE A 308 -21.73 -14.68 5.37
C ILE A 308 -22.41 -16.04 5.47
N GLU A 309 -21.71 -17.09 5.92
CA GLU A 309 -22.29 -18.43 6.04
C GLU A 309 -23.46 -18.45 7.02
N LYS A 310 -23.34 -17.74 8.15
CA LYS A 310 -24.44 -17.61 9.11
C LYS A 310 -25.66 -16.89 8.53
N ASN A 311 -25.46 -15.85 7.73
CA ASN A 311 -26.56 -15.17 7.02
C ASN A 311 -27.22 -16.10 6.00
N ILE A 312 -26.42 -16.86 5.24
CA ILE A 312 -26.92 -17.87 4.29
C ILE A 312 -27.79 -18.88 5.04
N ASP A 313 -27.33 -19.41 6.17
CA ASP A 313 -28.07 -20.39 6.98
C ASP A 313 -29.38 -19.80 7.55
N ILE A 314 -29.35 -18.57 8.05
CA ILE A 314 -30.54 -17.88 8.58
C ILE A 314 -31.57 -17.66 7.47
N VAL A 315 -31.16 -17.08 6.33
CA VAL A 315 -32.05 -16.83 5.20
C VAL A 315 -32.63 -18.14 4.67
N THR A 316 -31.79 -19.17 4.52
CA THR A 316 -32.24 -20.52 4.12
C THR A 316 -33.30 -21.04 5.09
N SER A 317 -33.07 -20.93 6.41
CA SER A 317 -34.03 -21.39 7.41
C SER A 317 -35.35 -20.63 7.36
N VAL A 318 -35.32 -19.32 7.07
CA VAL A 318 -36.54 -18.51 6.92
C VAL A 318 -37.32 -18.94 5.68
N LEU A 319 -36.64 -19.12 4.54
CA LEU A 319 -37.26 -19.59 3.30
C LEU A 319 -37.90 -20.97 3.47
N VAL A 320 -37.19 -21.91 4.12
CA VAL A 320 -37.75 -23.23 4.46
C VAL A 320 -39.03 -23.08 5.27
N GLN A 321 -39.06 -22.21 6.28
CA GLN A 321 -40.28 -22.01 7.08
C GLN A 321 -41.41 -21.38 6.27
N ILE A 322 -41.13 -20.43 5.37
CA ILE A 322 -42.12 -19.83 4.48
C ILE A 322 -42.75 -20.92 3.60
N ILE A 323 -41.93 -21.74 2.95
CA ILE A 323 -42.41 -22.82 2.08
C ILE A 323 -43.22 -23.86 2.87
N ARG A 324 -42.75 -24.25 4.06
CA ARG A 324 -43.50 -25.18 4.93
C ARG A 324 -44.86 -24.61 5.31
N LEU A 325 -44.92 -23.34 5.70
CA LEU A 325 -46.16 -22.68 6.07
C LEU A 325 -47.14 -22.66 4.89
N LEU A 326 -46.68 -22.27 3.71
CA LEU A 326 -47.50 -22.22 2.51
C LEU A 326 -47.96 -23.61 2.06
N TYR A 327 -47.11 -24.63 2.17
CA TYR A 327 -47.48 -25.99 1.79
C TYR A 327 -48.53 -26.59 2.72
N TYR A 328 -48.34 -26.47 4.05
CA TYR A 328 -49.21 -27.12 5.04
C TYR A 328 -50.42 -26.30 5.46
N ARG A 329 -50.39 -24.98 5.32
CA ARG A 329 -51.46 -24.05 5.76
C ARG A 329 -51.86 -23.03 4.69
N GLY A 330 -51.37 -23.18 3.46
CA GLY A 330 -51.68 -22.25 2.37
C GLY A 330 -53.13 -22.25 1.95
N ASP A 331 -53.90 -23.31 2.23
CA ASP A 331 -55.35 -23.35 2.03
C ASP A 331 -56.10 -22.26 2.80
N MET A 332 -55.59 -21.85 3.97
CA MET A 332 -56.14 -20.76 4.77
C MET A 332 -55.72 -19.36 4.27
N LEU A 333 -54.69 -19.27 3.43
CA LEU A 333 -54.12 -18.00 2.95
C LEU A 333 -54.50 -17.74 1.49
N ASN A 334 -54.21 -18.70 0.61
CA ASN A 334 -54.53 -18.71 -0.82
C ASN A 334 -54.34 -20.12 -1.40
N LYS A 335 -55.42 -20.79 -1.81
CA LYS A 335 -55.38 -22.15 -2.37
C LYS A 335 -54.56 -22.25 -3.65
N THR A 336 -54.64 -21.25 -4.54
CA THR A 336 -53.86 -21.20 -5.78
C THR A 336 -52.35 -21.12 -5.51
N LEU A 337 -51.96 -20.39 -4.47
CA LEU A 337 -50.57 -20.34 -4.00
C LEU A 337 -50.10 -21.68 -3.47
N GLN A 338 -50.93 -22.36 -2.67
CA GLN A 338 -50.61 -23.68 -2.14
C GLN A 338 -50.43 -24.73 -3.25
N ASP A 339 -51.32 -24.73 -4.25
CA ASP A 339 -51.25 -25.65 -5.39
C ASP A 339 -49.98 -25.40 -6.24
N ALA A 340 -49.58 -24.14 -6.43
CA ALA A 340 -48.33 -23.79 -7.11
C ALA A 340 -47.09 -24.30 -6.34
N ILE A 341 -47.04 -24.10 -5.01
CA ILE A 341 -45.94 -24.61 -4.17
C ILE A 341 -45.88 -26.14 -4.22
N GLU A 342 -47.02 -26.82 -4.16
CA GLU A 342 -47.08 -28.28 -4.24
C GLU A 342 -46.58 -28.80 -5.59
N GLN A 343 -47.01 -28.20 -6.69
CA GLN A 343 -46.54 -28.55 -8.03
C GLN A 343 -45.02 -28.36 -8.14
N TRP A 344 -44.51 -27.20 -7.73
CA TRP A 344 -43.07 -26.91 -7.76
C TRP A 344 -42.26 -27.90 -6.92
N LEU A 345 -42.68 -28.19 -5.68
CA LEU A 345 -42.02 -29.18 -4.82
C LEU A 345 -42.01 -30.58 -5.44
N SER A 346 -43.07 -30.95 -6.15
CA SER A 346 -43.16 -32.23 -6.85
C SER A 346 -42.20 -32.30 -8.05
N GLU A 347 -42.15 -31.24 -8.87
CA GLU A 347 -41.28 -31.17 -10.05
C GLU A 347 -39.79 -31.19 -9.70
N GLU A 348 -39.42 -30.57 -8.57
CA GLU A 348 -38.04 -30.60 -8.05
C GLU A 348 -37.70 -31.87 -7.27
N GLY A 349 -38.63 -32.83 -7.16
CA GLY A 349 -38.40 -34.09 -6.44
C GLY A 349 -38.17 -33.91 -4.94
N MET A 350 -38.76 -32.86 -4.35
CA MET A 350 -38.66 -32.50 -2.93
C MET A 350 -39.84 -33.04 -2.09
N LEU A 351 -40.71 -33.85 -2.68
CA LEU A 351 -41.77 -34.56 -1.97
C LEU A 351 -41.40 -36.05 -1.83
N LEU A 352 -41.58 -36.60 -0.64
CA LEU A 352 -41.37 -38.02 -0.38
C LEU A 352 -42.50 -38.85 -0.99
N GLU A 353 -42.16 -40.04 -1.50
CA GLU A 353 -43.17 -41.02 -1.90
C GLU A 353 -43.96 -41.49 -0.68
N ARG A 354 -45.30 -41.56 -0.81
CA ARG A 354 -46.21 -41.94 0.28
C ARG A 354 -47.07 -43.13 -0.14
N LEU A 355 -47.31 -44.06 0.79
CA LEU A 355 -48.15 -45.26 0.62
C LEU A 355 -49.59 -45.07 1.16
N GLY A 356 -50.24 -43.92 0.96
CA GLY A 356 -51.62 -43.70 1.47
C GLY A 356 -52.24 -42.32 1.19
N PHE A 357 -53.48 -42.09 1.68
CA PHE A 357 -54.28 -40.89 1.42
C PHE A 357 -53.80 -39.63 2.19
N GLY A 358 -53.69 -38.50 1.48
CA GLY A 358 -53.29 -37.17 1.99
C GLY A 358 -52.11 -36.56 1.22
N ARG A 359 -51.77 -35.28 1.49
CA ARG A 359 -50.61 -34.59 0.90
C ARG A 359 -49.29 -35.33 1.17
N LYS A 360 -48.35 -35.30 0.23
CA LYS A 360 -47.02 -35.93 0.38
C LYS A 360 -46.16 -35.13 1.36
N PRO A 361 -45.40 -35.75 2.27
CA PRO A 361 -44.51 -35.01 3.15
C PRO A 361 -43.33 -34.42 2.38
N ILE A 362 -42.84 -33.26 2.80
CA ILE A 362 -41.66 -32.60 2.23
C ILE A 362 -40.40 -33.36 2.65
N ASP A 363 -39.48 -33.60 1.72
CA ASP A 363 -38.10 -33.96 2.01
C ASP A 363 -37.34 -32.70 2.48
N GLU A 364 -37.31 -32.49 3.79
CA GLU A 364 -36.73 -31.29 4.42
C GLU A 364 -35.23 -31.13 4.13
N ASN A 365 -34.50 -32.22 3.88
CA ASN A 365 -33.08 -32.16 3.57
C ASN A 365 -32.88 -31.63 2.16
N LYS A 366 -33.60 -32.19 1.18
CA LYS A 366 -33.55 -31.70 -0.21
C LYS A 366 -34.04 -30.26 -0.33
N LEU A 367 -35.12 -29.90 0.36
CA LEU A 367 -35.63 -28.53 0.37
C LEU A 367 -34.59 -27.56 0.95
N ARG A 368 -33.95 -27.93 2.06
CA ARG A 368 -32.92 -27.10 2.68
C ARG A 368 -31.69 -26.97 1.79
N GLU A 369 -31.22 -28.04 1.17
CA GLU A 369 -30.07 -28.01 0.24
C GLU A 369 -30.37 -27.13 -0.97
N TYR A 370 -31.51 -27.34 -1.63
CA TYR A 370 -31.95 -26.55 -2.77
C TYR A 370 -32.00 -25.04 -2.44
N LEU A 371 -32.66 -24.70 -1.33
CA LEU A 371 -32.78 -23.30 -0.92
C LEU A 371 -31.44 -22.72 -0.46
N LYS A 372 -30.56 -23.52 0.17
CA LYS A 372 -29.21 -23.08 0.53
C LYS A 372 -28.37 -22.75 -0.70
N ASP A 373 -28.49 -23.55 -1.76
CA ASP A 373 -27.80 -23.30 -3.03
C ASP A 373 -28.35 -22.07 -3.74
N LEU A 374 -29.68 -21.87 -3.74
CA LEU A 374 -30.31 -20.65 -4.24
C LEU A 374 -29.78 -19.40 -3.50
N VAL A 375 -29.71 -19.45 -2.17
CA VAL A 375 -29.23 -18.35 -1.34
C VAL A 375 -27.74 -18.09 -1.58
N ARG A 376 -26.92 -19.14 -1.69
CA ARG A 376 -25.49 -19.03 -2.03
C ARG A 376 -25.27 -18.39 -3.40
N LYS A 377 -26.01 -18.84 -4.42
CA LYS A 377 -25.94 -18.29 -5.77
C LYS A 377 -26.33 -16.81 -5.77
N THR A 378 -27.45 -16.48 -5.11
CA THR A 378 -27.94 -15.10 -5.00
C THR A 378 -26.93 -14.20 -4.28
N TYR A 379 -26.34 -14.68 -3.17
CA TYR A 379 -25.26 -13.99 -2.48
C TYR A 379 -24.05 -13.75 -3.39
N SER A 380 -23.62 -14.77 -4.14
CA SER A 380 -22.44 -14.68 -5.01
C SER A 380 -22.61 -13.68 -6.15
N GLU A 381 -23.84 -13.50 -6.65
CA GLU A 381 -24.15 -12.59 -7.77
C GLU A 381 -24.38 -11.15 -7.31
N THR A 382 -24.96 -10.95 -6.12
CA THR A 382 -25.41 -9.62 -5.66
C THR A 382 -24.57 -9.04 -4.52
N GLY A 383 -23.94 -9.89 -3.71
CA GLY A 383 -23.24 -9.50 -2.48
C GLY A 383 -24.16 -9.05 -1.32
N TYR A 384 -25.48 -9.15 -1.47
CA TYR A 384 -26.45 -8.73 -0.44
C TYR A 384 -26.38 -9.58 0.83
N ILE A 385 -26.76 -9.01 1.98
CA ILE A 385 -26.80 -9.71 3.27
C ILE A 385 -28.10 -9.42 4.03
N GLY A 386 -28.45 -10.28 5.00
CA GLY A 386 -29.61 -10.08 5.87
C GLY A 386 -30.93 -10.00 5.10
N LEU A 387 -31.70 -8.93 5.34
CA LEU A 387 -33.03 -8.73 4.74
C LEU A 387 -32.99 -8.48 3.24
N GLU A 388 -31.95 -7.83 2.72
CA GLU A 388 -31.81 -7.60 1.27
C GLU A 388 -31.59 -8.93 0.54
N LEU A 389 -30.73 -9.80 1.11
CA LEU A 389 -30.53 -11.14 0.58
C LEU A 389 -31.82 -11.95 0.62
N LEU A 390 -32.59 -11.87 1.71
CA LEU A 390 -33.87 -12.57 1.84
C LEU A 390 -34.87 -12.12 0.77
N LYS A 391 -35.05 -10.81 0.58
CA LYS A 391 -35.97 -10.25 -0.43
C LYS A 391 -35.60 -10.67 -1.85
N GLU A 392 -34.31 -10.60 -2.17
CA GLU A 392 -33.84 -11.02 -3.49
C GLU A 392 -34.04 -12.53 -3.70
N CYS A 393 -33.79 -13.35 -2.68
CA CYS A 393 -34.07 -14.78 -2.75
C CYS A 393 -35.56 -15.07 -2.92
N ILE A 394 -36.44 -14.29 -2.28
CA ILE A 394 -37.89 -14.39 -2.44
C ILE A 394 -38.30 -14.07 -3.87
N ASN A 395 -37.89 -12.93 -4.42
CA ASN A 395 -38.21 -12.52 -5.80
C ASN A 395 -37.75 -13.58 -6.84
N ARG A 396 -36.56 -14.14 -6.60
CA ARG A 396 -36.01 -15.22 -7.45
C ARG A 396 -36.81 -16.49 -7.32
N LEU A 397 -37.18 -16.87 -6.11
CA LEU A 397 -37.99 -18.06 -5.85
C LEU A 397 -39.38 -17.93 -6.46
N GLU A 398 -40.02 -16.77 -6.34
CA GLU A 398 -41.29 -16.45 -7.01
C GLU A 398 -41.20 -16.58 -8.52
N SER A 399 -40.11 -16.07 -9.11
CA SER A 399 -39.87 -16.18 -10.55
C SER A 399 -39.68 -17.65 -10.96
N ILE A 400 -38.90 -18.44 -10.20
CA ILE A 400 -38.71 -19.87 -10.46
C ILE A 400 -40.04 -20.63 -10.38
N ILE A 401 -40.84 -20.39 -9.34
CA ILE A 401 -42.13 -21.05 -9.19
C ILE A 401 -43.07 -20.66 -10.32
N ARG A 402 -43.12 -19.37 -10.69
CA ARG A 402 -43.94 -18.88 -11.80
C ARG A 402 -43.51 -19.51 -13.12
N ASP A 403 -42.22 -19.58 -13.40
CA ASP A 403 -41.71 -20.12 -14.65
C ASP A 403 -42.00 -21.63 -14.79
N LYS A 404 -42.03 -22.36 -13.67
CA LYS A 404 -42.34 -23.80 -13.63
C LYS A 404 -43.83 -24.12 -13.63
N THR A 405 -44.62 -23.36 -12.87
CA THR A 405 -46.05 -23.67 -12.63
C THR A 405 -46.98 -22.83 -13.48
N SER A 406 -46.48 -21.78 -14.15
CA SER A 406 -47.26 -20.71 -14.80
C SER A 406 -48.18 -19.93 -13.86
N ILE A 407 -48.00 -20.04 -12.54
CA ILE A 407 -48.81 -19.35 -11.52
C ILE A 407 -47.97 -18.24 -10.89
N SER A 408 -48.49 -17.01 -10.89
CA SER A 408 -47.84 -15.90 -10.17
C SER A 408 -48.00 -16.10 -8.67
N VAL A 409 -46.90 -16.05 -7.96
CA VAL A 409 -46.82 -16.28 -6.52
C VAL A 409 -46.24 -15.03 -5.85
N ASP A 410 -46.87 -14.59 -4.76
CA ASP A 410 -46.40 -13.53 -3.87
C ASP A 410 -46.08 -14.18 -2.52
N LEU A 411 -44.79 -14.38 -2.24
CA LEU A 411 -44.26 -14.94 -1.00
C LEU A 411 -44.01 -13.85 0.04
N ASP A 412 -43.94 -12.58 -0.37
CA ASP A 412 -43.81 -11.42 0.52
C ASP A 412 -45.01 -11.31 1.48
N ILE A 413 -46.18 -11.81 1.07
CA ILE A 413 -47.37 -11.91 1.93
C ILE A 413 -47.07 -12.65 3.25
N VAL A 414 -46.17 -13.64 3.24
CA VAL A 414 -45.81 -14.42 4.44
C VAL A 414 -44.90 -13.63 5.37
N LEU A 415 -44.01 -12.79 4.83
CA LEU A 415 -43.19 -11.89 5.65
C LEU A 415 -44.06 -10.89 6.41
N TYR A 416 -45.15 -10.43 5.80
CA TYR A 416 -46.14 -9.57 6.46
C TYR A 416 -46.81 -10.27 7.65
N TYR A 417 -47.27 -11.52 7.49
CA TYR A 417 -47.87 -12.31 8.58
C TYR A 417 -46.89 -12.65 9.71
N ILE A 418 -45.63 -12.98 9.39
CA ILE A 418 -44.59 -13.27 10.39
C ILE A 418 -44.22 -11.99 11.17
N SER A 419 -44.27 -10.81 10.54
CA SER A 419 -44.01 -9.53 11.22
C SER A 419 -45.13 -9.13 12.20
N GLN A 420 -46.39 -9.46 11.89
CA GLN A 420 -47.56 -9.20 12.74
C GLN A 420 -47.59 -10.11 13.98
N LEU A 421 -47.19 -11.38 13.84
CA LEU A 421 -47.15 -12.36 14.94
C LEU A 421 -46.08 -12.08 16.02
N ARG A 422 -45.17 -11.13 15.80
CA ARG A 422 -44.13 -10.72 16.77
C ARG A 422 -44.48 -9.49 17.61
N HIS A 423 -45.59 -8.81 17.28
CA HIS A 423 -46.05 -7.59 17.96
C HIS A 423 -47.36 -7.78 18.73
N GLY A 424 -47.93 -8.99 18.74
CA GLY A 424 -48.88 -9.47 19.74
C GLY A 424 -48.20 -10.47 20.66
#